data_AF-A0A6N3DTL6-F1
#
_entry.id   AF-A0A6N3DTL6-F1
#
_cell.length_a   1.000
_cell.length_b   1.000
_cell.length_c   1.000
_cell.angle_alpha   90.00
_cell.angle_beta   90.00
_cell.angle_gamma   90.00
#
_symmetry.space_group_name_H-M   'P 1'
#
loop_
_entity.id
_entity.type
_entity.pdbx_description
1 polymer ?
#
loop_
_entity_poly.entity_id
_entity_poly.type
_entity_poly.pdbx_seq_one_letter_code
_entity_poly.pdbx_strand_id
1 'polypeptide(L)'
;MKVCPAGAISKDAHGIVKVNPDVCIGCKYCFQACPYEVPKYNSVSMDKCDCCQGSGVAIGEDPYCVRVCKFGALQFGPLDELMELTNHSAVPVAQANGPSCLVLGTEK
;
A
#
# COMPACT_ATOMS: atom_id res chain seq x y z
N MET A 1 -4.07 0.21 11.47
CA MET A 1 -3.26 -0.50 12.49
C MET A 1 -3.91 -0.43 13.86
N LYS A 2 -4.05 0.75 14.47
CA LYS A 2 -4.63 0.93 15.81
C LYS A 2 -6.04 0.34 16.02
N VAL A 3 -6.81 0.19 14.94
CA VAL A 3 -8.19 -0.34 14.98
C VAL A 3 -8.29 -1.87 14.94
N CYS A 4 -7.19 -2.59 14.66
CA CYS A 4 -7.23 -4.05 14.59
C CYS A 4 -7.12 -4.64 16.00
N PRO A 5 -8.20 -5.21 16.57
CA PRO A 5 -8.15 -5.72 17.94
C PRO A 5 -7.26 -6.96 18.09
N ALA A 6 -7.06 -7.73 17.00
CA ALA A 6 -6.21 -8.90 17.00
C ALA A 6 -4.72 -8.58 16.82
N GLY A 7 -4.35 -7.34 16.49
CA GLY A 7 -2.95 -6.99 16.21
C GLY A 7 -2.40 -7.58 14.90
N ALA A 8 -3.27 -8.02 13.99
CA ALA A 8 -2.88 -8.69 12.75
C ALA A 8 -2.26 -7.76 11.68
N ILE A 9 -2.24 -6.44 11.89
CA ILE A 9 -1.80 -5.45 10.89
C ILE A 9 -0.62 -4.64 11.43
N SER A 10 0.50 -4.67 10.72
CA SER A 10 1.73 -3.93 11.04
C SER A 10 2.19 -3.07 9.86
N LYS A 11 3.07 -2.10 10.12
CA LYS A 11 3.79 -1.32 9.10
C LYS A 11 5.28 -1.55 9.35
N ASP A 12 6.01 -1.95 8.34
CA ASP A 12 7.44 -2.21 8.48
C ASP A 12 8.29 -0.94 8.32
N ALA A 13 9.62 -1.10 8.43
CA ALA A 13 10.58 -0.01 8.34
C ALA A 13 10.60 0.68 6.96
N HIS A 14 10.12 0.03 5.91
CA HIS A 14 10.02 0.58 4.56
C HIS A 14 8.66 1.24 4.30
N GLY A 15 7.78 1.24 5.31
CA GLY A 15 6.46 1.83 5.24
C GLY A 15 5.41 0.95 4.58
N ILE A 16 5.72 -0.32 4.32
CA ILE A 16 4.76 -1.27 3.75
C ILE A 16 3.86 -1.78 4.88
N VAL A 17 2.55 -1.59 4.73
CA VAL A 17 1.56 -2.15 5.65
C VAL A 17 1.36 -3.61 5.29
N LYS A 18 1.35 -4.53 6.26
CA LYS A 18 1.17 -5.97 6.06
C LYS A 18 0.06 -6.52 6.95
N VAL A 19 -0.48 -7.68 6.55
CA VAL A 19 -1.41 -8.46 7.36
C VAL A 19 -0.81 -9.82 7.64
N ASN A 20 -0.88 -10.26 8.89
CA ASN A 20 -0.63 -11.65 9.25
C ASN A 20 -1.97 -12.41 9.17
N PRO A 21 -2.16 -13.32 8.19
CA PRO A 21 -3.42 -14.04 8.02
C PRO A 21 -3.70 -15.00 9.18
N ASP A 22 -2.68 -15.55 9.83
CA ASP A 22 -2.83 -16.52 10.94
C ASP A 22 -3.35 -15.86 12.23
N VAL A 23 -3.17 -14.54 12.35
CA VAL A 23 -3.65 -13.72 13.48
C VAL A 23 -4.98 -13.03 13.15
N CYS A 24 -5.32 -12.93 11.87
CA CYS A 24 -6.50 -12.21 11.42
C CYS A 24 -7.80 -12.94 11.81
N ILE A 25 -8.70 -12.26 12.54
CA ILE A 25 -10.00 -12.80 12.95
C ILE A 25 -11.17 -12.38 12.04
N GLY A 26 -10.90 -11.74 10.90
CA GLY A 26 -11.95 -11.37 9.94
C GLY A 26 -12.98 -10.32 10.40
N CYS A 27 -12.73 -9.58 11.49
CA CYS A 27 -13.71 -8.65 12.11
C CYS A 27 -14.12 -7.41 11.28
N LYS A 28 -13.45 -7.13 10.16
CA LYS A 28 -13.75 -6.01 9.24
C LYS A 28 -13.55 -4.58 9.75
N TYR A 29 -13.02 -4.37 10.96
CA TYR A 29 -12.76 -3.02 11.48
C TYR A 29 -11.75 -2.24 10.63
N CYS A 30 -10.75 -2.91 10.09
CA CYS A 30 -9.79 -2.25 9.19
C CYS A 30 -10.40 -1.87 7.84
N PHE A 31 -11.47 -2.54 7.38
CA PHE A 31 -12.21 -2.11 6.19
C PHE A 31 -12.96 -0.81 6.48
N GLN A 32 -13.75 -0.78 7.56
CA GLN A 32 -14.51 0.42 7.97
C GLN A 32 -13.60 1.63 8.21
N ALA A 33 -12.40 1.40 8.74
CA ALA A 33 -11.44 2.47 8.99
C ALA A 33 -10.62 2.89 7.75
N CYS A 34 -10.60 2.10 6.67
CA CYS A 34 -9.81 2.42 5.49
C CYS A 34 -10.63 3.32 4.56
N PRO A 35 -10.24 4.59 4.36
CA PRO A 35 -11.00 5.52 3.52
C PRO A 35 -10.87 5.23 2.01
N TYR A 36 -10.09 4.21 1.64
CA TYR A 36 -9.89 3.74 0.27
C TYR A 36 -10.53 2.38 0.00
N GLU A 37 -11.21 1.77 0.99
CA GLU A 37 -11.89 0.48 0.85
C GLU A 37 -10.99 -0.67 0.33
N VAL A 38 -9.69 -0.57 0.60
CA VAL A 38 -8.65 -1.49 0.10
C VAL A 38 -8.75 -2.90 0.72
N PRO A 39 -8.93 -3.09 2.04
CA PRO A 39 -8.97 -4.43 2.64
C PRO A 39 -10.06 -5.30 2.02
N LYS A 40 -9.69 -6.45 1.46
CA LYS A 40 -10.61 -7.47 0.94
C LYS A 40 -10.58 -8.70 1.82
N TYR A 41 -11.63 -9.53 1.75
CA TYR A 41 -11.79 -10.67 2.66
C TYR A 41 -12.14 -11.92 1.87
N ASN A 42 -11.57 -13.04 2.27
CA ASN A 42 -12.09 -14.36 1.94
C ASN A 42 -12.89 -14.90 3.15
N SER A 43 -13.19 -16.20 3.18
CA SER A 43 -13.93 -16.82 4.29
C SER A 43 -13.16 -16.91 5.60
N VAL A 44 -11.84 -16.66 5.59
CA VAL A 44 -10.92 -16.89 6.71
C VAL A 44 -10.27 -15.60 7.19
N SER A 45 -9.70 -14.81 6.28
CA SER A 45 -8.84 -13.67 6.61
C SER A 45 -9.05 -12.47 5.68
N MET A 46 -8.46 -11.36 6.10
CA MET A 46 -8.31 -10.16 5.28
C MET A 46 -7.03 -10.27 4.44
N ASP A 47 -7.09 -9.77 3.21
CA ASP A 47 -5.92 -9.57 2.36
C ASP A 47 -5.94 -8.20 1.67
N LYS A 48 -4.75 -7.71 1.33
CA LYS A 48 -4.50 -6.48 0.56
C LYS A 48 -3.06 -6.46 0.04
N CYS A 49 -2.81 -5.64 -0.99
CA CYS A 49 -1.47 -5.42 -1.54
C CYS A 49 -0.41 -5.18 -0.45
N ASP A 50 0.67 -5.95 -0.49
CA ASP A 50 1.84 -5.91 0.39
C ASP A 50 3.12 -5.54 -0.38
N CYS A 51 2.97 -4.86 -1.51
CA CYS A 51 4.05 -4.52 -2.43
C CYS A 51 4.83 -5.75 -2.93
N CYS A 52 4.13 -6.87 -3.16
CA CYS A 52 4.64 -8.15 -3.67
C CYS A 52 5.62 -8.89 -2.74
N GLN A 53 5.74 -8.51 -1.48
CA GLN A 53 6.66 -9.18 -0.56
C GLN A 53 6.25 -10.63 -0.27
N GLY A 54 4.97 -10.91 -0.13
CA GLY A 54 4.43 -12.28 0.00
C GLY A 54 4.53 -13.08 -1.31
N SER A 55 4.76 -12.41 -2.44
CA SER A 55 5.04 -13.05 -3.74
C SER A 55 6.53 -13.24 -4.03
N GLY A 56 7.40 -12.98 -3.05
CA GLY A 56 8.84 -13.23 -3.15
C GLY A 56 9.66 -12.11 -3.79
N VAL A 57 9.07 -10.92 -4.02
CA VAL A 57 9.83 -9.76 -4.49
C VAL A 57 10.66 -9.19 -3.34
N ALA A 58 11.97 -9.09 -3.55
CA ALA A 58 12.88 -8.57 -2.54
C ALA A 58 12.68 -7.05 -2.32
N ILE A 59 13.02 -6.56 -1.13
CA ILE A 59 13.05 -5.10 -0.88
C ILE A 59 14.05 -4.46 -1.83
N GLY A 60 13.63 -3.38 -2.50
CA GLY A 60 14.42 -2.66 -3.50
C GLY A 60 14.21 -3.16 -4.93
N GLU A 61 13.51 -4.28 -5.13
CA GLU A 61 13.06 -4.68 -6.46
C GLU A 61 11.68 -4.11 -6.79
N ASP A 62 11.42 -3.91 -8.09
CA ASP A 62 10.10 -3.50 -8.56
C ASP A 62 9.06 -4.60 -8.30
N PRO A 63 7.85 -4.25 -7.80
CA PRO A 63 6.71 -5.15 -7.77
C PRO A 63 6.28 -5.58 -9.17
N TYR A 64 5.60 -6.73 -9.29
CA TYR A 64 5.19 -7.26 -10.60
C TYR A 64 4.29 -6.30 -11.40
N CYS A 65 3.41 -5.54 -10.74
CA CYS A 65 2.56 -4.55 -11.41
C CYS A 65 3.37 -3.41 -12.04
N VAL A 66 4.52 -3.04 -11.46
CA VAL A 66 5.43 -2.03 -11.99
C VAL A 66 6.22 -2.61 -13.16
N ARG A 67 6.81 -3.80 -13.00
CA ARG A 67 7.57 -4.48 -14.06
C ARG A 67 6.77 -4.68 -15.35
N VAL A 68 5.47 -5.00 -15.23
CA VAL A 68 4.62 -5.27 -16.38
C VAL A 68 4.15 -3.99 -17.08
N CYS A 69 4.24 -2.83 -16.42
CA CYS A 69 3.73 -1.57 -16.95
C CYS A 69 4.57 -1.08 -18.14
N LYS A 70 4.14 -1.42 -19.36
CA LYS A 70 4.86 -1.08 -20.60
C LYS A 70 4.98 0.42 -20.87
N PHE A 71 4.03 1.20 -20.35
CA PHE A 71 3.97 2.65 -20.57
C PHE A 71 4.62 3.47 -19.45
N GLY A 72 5.17 2.82 -18.41
CA GLY A 72 5.82 3.54 -17.31
C GLY A 72 4.86 4.36 -16.44
N ALA A 73 3.57 4.05 -16.45
CA ALA A 73 2.55 4.74 -15.64
C ALA A 73 2.67 4.46 -14.14
N LEU A 74 3.37 3.38 -13.75
CA LEU A 74 3.64 3.02 -12.36
C LEU A 74 5.15 3.11 -12.13
N GLN A 75 5.52 3.74 -11.01
CA GLN A 75 6.89 3.80 -10.50
C GLN A 75 6.86 3.40 -9.02
N PHE A 76 7.93 2.79 -8.52
CA PHE A 76 8.02 2.31 -7.15
C PHE A 76 9.38 2.63 -6.56
N GLY A 77 9.40 3.07 -5.30
CA GLY A 77 10.61 3.51 -4.62
C GLY A 77 10.29 4.41 -3.42
N PRO A 78 11.33 4.96 -2.77
CA PRO A 78 11.18 5.97 -1.74
C PRO A 78 10.40 7.18 -2.26
N LEU A 79 9.50 7.74 -1.43
CA LEU A 79 8.61 8.82 -1.86
C LEU A 79 9.36 10.08 -2.28
N ASP A 80 10.44 10.38 -1.57
CA ASP A 80 11.38 11.47 -1.81
C ASP A 80 12.06 11.34 -3.18
N GLU A 81 12.52 10.14 -3.54
CA GLU A 81 13.07 9.87 -4.87
C GLU A 81 12.01 10.00 -5.97
N LEU A 82 10.79 9.49 -5.72
CA LEU A 82 9.68 9.60 -6.66
C LEU A 82 9.21 11.06 -6.83
N MET A 83 9.23 11.88 -5.78
CA MET A 83 8.94 13.31 -5.89
C MET A 83 9.96 14.02 -6.77
N GLU A 84 11.25 13.74 -6.56
CA GLU A 84 12.34 14.31 -7.36
C GLU A 84 12.25 13.88 -8.83
N LEU A 85 11.92 12.61 -9.10
CA LEU A 85 11.70 12.08 -10.45
C LEU A 85 10.64 12.88 -11.24
N THR A 86 9.67 13.45 -10.52
CA THR A 86 8.58 14.23 -11.12
C THR A 86 8.85 15.74 -11.12
N ASN A 87 10.06 16.16 -10.74
CA ASN A 87 10.40 17.57 -10.53
C ASN A 87 9.38 18.25 -9.61
N HIS A 88 8.96 17.54 -8.56
CA HIS A 88 7.97 17.96 -7.55
C HIS A 88 6.56 18.28 -8.10
N SER A 89 6.21 17.75 -9.28
CA SER A 89 4.89 17.96 -9.89
C SER A 89 3.84 16.94 -9.42
N ALA A 90 4.24 15.80 -8.88
CA ALA A 90 3.30 14.84 -8.29
C ALA A 90 2.71 15.36 -6.98
N VAL A 91 1.46 14.99 -6.70
CA VAL A 91 0.82 15.29 -5.42
C VAL A 91 0.63 14.03 -4.60
N PRO A 92 0.82 14.09 -3.27
CA PRO A 92 0.40 13.01 -2.40
C PRO A 92 -1.11 12.81 -2.48
N VAL A 93 -1.56 11.54 -2.45
CA VAL A 93 -2.99 11.23 -2.32
C VAL A 93 -3.46 11.68 -0.94
N ALA A 94 -3.95 12.91 -0.84
CA ALA A 94 -4.28 13.54 0.43
C ALA A 94 -5.55 12.97 1.06
N GLN A 95 -5.40 12.14 2.10
CA GLN A 95 -6.46 11.85 3.08
C GLN A 95 -5.88 11.72 4.49
N ALA A 96 -6.76 11.53 5.49
CA ALA A 96 -6.50 11.52 6.93
C ALA A 96 -5.43 10.53 7.42
N ASN A 97 -4.93 9.62 6.58
CA ASN A 97 -3.99 8.57 6.94
C ASN A 97 -2.64 8.64 6.22
N GLY A 98 -2.37 9.68 5.42
CA GLY A 98 -1.06 9.94 4.79
C GLY A 98 -0.48 8.72 4.06
N PRO A 99 -1.14 8.23 2.98
CA PRO A 99 -0.67 7.05 2.27
C PRO A 99 0.68 7.32 1.57
N SER A 100 1.48 6.25 1.40
CA SER A 100 2.70 6.29 0.59
C SER A 100 2.36 6.17 -0.91
N CYS A 101 1.64 7.14 -1.45
CA CYS A 101 1.21 7.17 -2.84
C CYS A 101 1.21 8.61 -3.39
N LEU A 102 1.81 8.77 -4.56
CA LEU A 102 1.89 10.01 -5.32
C LEU A 102 1.13 9.83 -6.63
N VAL A 103 0.47 10.87 -7.10
CA VAL A 103 -0.23 10.89 -8.39
C VAL A 103 0.24 12.06 -9.23
N LEU A 104 0.55 11.76 -10.49
CA LEU A 104 0.86 12.76 -11.52
C LEU A 104 -0.45 13.25 -12.16
N GLY A 105 -0.57 14.56 -12.38
CA GLY A 105 -1.62 15.13 -13.22
C GLY A 105 -3.00 15.27 -12.57
N THR A 106 -3.09 15.58 -11.27
CA THR A 106 -4.36 16.03 -10.69
C THR A 106 -4.52 17.54 -10.87
N GLU A 107 -4.52 18.02 -12.11
CA GLU A 107 -5.14 19.31 -12.34
C GLU A 107 -6.65 19.13 -12.09
N LYS A 108 -7.20 19.98 -11.22
CA LYS A 108 -8.64 20.18 -11.14
C LYS A 108 -9.08 21.08 -12.29
#